data_AF-A0A7C5MKV2-F1
#
_entry.id   AF-A0A7C5MKV2-F1
#
_cell.length_a   1.000
_cell.length_b   1.000
_cell.length_c   1.000
_cell.angle_alpha   90.00
_cell.angle_beta   90.00
_cell.angle_gamma   90.00
#
_symmetry.space_group_name_H-M   'P 1'
#
loop_
_entity.id
_entity.type
_entity.pdbx_description
1 polymer ?
#
loop_
_entity_poly.entity_id
_entity_poly.type
_entity_poly.pdbx_seq_one_letter_code
_entity_poly.pdbx_strand_id
1 'polypeptide(L)'
;MRLSLIACLLAIACARPREVEVQGLRVVSLVPSATEVVFAQGAGDNLVGATRYCTRPAKARLVQRVGGLLDVSVEAVLGARPDVVIGSRAVLQGRLAEVLSGAGVRLVPVWFEKMGDVGPSILAIGEAIGRREEAMALIRAMEQDLANLAGRAARTPPTRVLFVVGKNPLVVAGPGSFIGELLGRMGVANVVPDGLTAYPTWSFEQVLRSDPDVVVDGAVEAEG
;
A
#
# COMPACT_ATOMS: atom_id res chain seq x y z
N MET A 1 53.94 -9.26 25.23
CA MET A 1 52.56 -9.79 25.27
C MET A 1 51.59 -8.67 25.62
N ARG A 2 51.00 -7.95 24.64
CA ARG A 2 49.76 -7.13 24.80
C ARG A 2 49.32 -6.33 23.54
N LEU A 3 49.69 -6.76 22.33
CA LEU A 3 49.22 -6.08 21.10
C LEU A 3 48.43 -6.97 20.12
N SER A 4 48.34 -8.28 20.34
CA SER A 4 47.62 -9.20 19.43
C SER A 4 46.09 -9.28 19.65
N LEU A 5 45.53 -8.77 20.75
CA LEU A 5 44.08 -8.92 21.02
C LEU A 5 43.21 -7.80 20.45
N ILE A 6 43.77 -6.66 20.05
CA ILE A 6 42.97 -5.51 19.55
C ILE A 6 42.62 -5.69 18.06
N ALA A 7 43.41 -6.46 17.31
CA ALA A 7 43.13 -6.74 15.89
C ALA A 7 41.93 -7.68 15.66
N CYS A 8 41.51 -8.46 16.66
CA CYS A 8 40.39 -9.39 16.52
C CYS A 8 39.02 -8.76 16.83
N LEU A 9 38.97 -7.62 17.53
CA LEU A 9 37.73 -6.96 17.94
C LEU A 9 37.18 -5.97 16.89
N LEU A 10 38.00 -5.55 15.92
CA LEU A 10 37.57 -4.66 14.82
C LEU A 10 36.96 -5.39 13.62
N ALA A 11 37.06 -6.73 13.56
CA ALA A 11 36.51 -7.51 12.45
C ALA A 11 35.00 -7.80 12.56
N ILE A 12 34.37 -7.52 13.72
CA ILE A 12 32.95 -7.83 13.98
C ILE A 12 32.02 -6.63 13.69
N ALA A 13 32.57 -5.43 13.44
CA ALA A 13 31.80 -4.19 13.32
C ALA A 13 31.45 -3.75 11.88
N CYS A 14 31.57 -4.64 10.88
CA CYS A 14 31.19 -4.35 9.51
C CYS A 14 30.41 -5.51 8.89
N ALA A 15 29.32 -5.92 9.53
CA ALA A 15 28.21 -6.48 8.78
C ALA A 15 27.65 -5.32 7.92
N ARG A 16 28.26 -5.07 6.77
CA ARG A 16 27.67 -4.18 5.77
C ARG A 16 26.27 -4.73 5.49
N PRO A 17 25.21 -3.90 5.49
CA PRO A 17 23.94 -4.35 4.96
C PRO A 17 24.22 -4.92 3.57
N ARG A 18 23.78 -6.15 3.34
CA ARG A 18 23.96 -6.84 2.06
C ARG A 18 23.36 -5.91 1.00
N GLU A 19 24.21 -5.27 0.21
CA GLU A 19 23.77 -4.55 -0.98
C GLU A 19 23.04 -5.57 -1.81
N VAL A 20 21.72 -5.40 -1.89
CA VAL A 20 20.87 -6.26 -2.69
C VAL A 20 21.25 -5.95 -4.13
N GLU A 21 21.98 -6.87 -4.77
CA GLU A 21 22.10 -6.86 -6.22
C GLU A 21 20.68 -6.86 -6.78
N VAL A 22 20.26 -5.72 -7.34
CA VAL A 22 18.92 -5.51 -7.90
C VAL A 22 18.66 -6.48 -9.07
N GLN A 23 19.73 -7.02 -9.66
CA GLN A 23 19.66 -8.10 -10.64
C GLN A 23 19.32 -9.43 -9.95
N GLY A 24 18.12 -9.94 -10.24
CA GLY A 24 17.69 -11.25 -9.76
C GLY A 24 16.86 -11.23 -8.47
N LEU A 25 16.59 -10.05 -7.88
CA LEU A 25 15.72 -9.95 -6.71
C LEU A 25 14.33 -10.52 -7.00
N ARG A 26 13.83 -11.38 -6.12
CA ARG A 26 12.53 -12.07 -6.24
C ARG A 26 11.53 -11.51 -5.23
N VAL A 27 10.52 -10.82 -5.73
CA VAL A 27 9.49 -10.14 -4.92
C VAL A 27 8.18 -10.93 -5.00
N VAL A 28 7.58 -11.19 -3.84
CA VAL A 28 6.19 -11.62 -3.73
C VAL A 28 5.36 -10.48 -3.13
N SER A 29 4.25 -10.11 -3.77
CA SER A 29 3.36 -9.07 -3.28
C SER A 29 2.01 -9.63 -2.86
N LEU A 30 1.69 -9.48 -1.58
CA LEU A 30 0.44 -9.95 -0.97
C LEU A 30 -0.66 -8.87 -0.96
N VAL A 31 -0.40 -7.69 -1.54
CA VAL A 31 -1.33 -6.55 -1.54
C VAL A 31 -1.43 -5.96 -2.96
N PRO A 32 -2.64 -5.71 -3.50
CA PRO A 32 -2.81 -5.14 -4.83
C PRO A 32 -2.11 -3.78 -5.02
N SER A 33 -2.32 -2.83 -4.11
CA SER A 33 -1.70 -1.50 -4.18
C SER A 33 -0.17 -1.57 -4.12
N ALA A 34 0.40 -2.43 -3.26
CA ALA A 34 1.84 -2.66 -3.22
C ALA A 34 2.39 -3.23 -4.53
N THR A 35 1.61 -4.08 -5.20
CA THR A 35 1.98 -4.61 -6.53
C THR A 35 2.10 -3.46 -7.54
N GLU A 36 1.13 -2.57 -7.59
CA GLU A 36 1.17 -1.41 -8.49
C GLU A 36 2.36 -0.49 -8.18
N VAL A 37 2.69 -0.30 -6.89
CA VAL A 37 3.87 0.47 -6.47
C VAL A 37 5.18 -0.17 -6.94
N VAL A 38 5.32 -1.50 -6.85
CA VAL A 38 6.50 -2.22 -7.38
C VAL A 38 6.67 -1.98 -8.88
N PHE A 39 5.58 -2.01 -9.65
CA PHE A 39 5.61 -1.70 -11.08
C PHE A 39 5.93 -0.23 -11.36
N ALA A 40 5.34 0.70 -10.60
CA ALA A 40 5.57 2.14 -10.74
C ALA A 40 7.05 2.52 -10.47
N GLN A 41 7.76 1.72 -9.67
CA GLN A 41 9.18 1.88 -9.38
C GLN A 41 10.09 1.13 -10.38
N GLY A 42 9.54 0.59 -11.46
CA GLY A 42 10.31 -0.10 -12.51
C GLY A 42 10.80 -1.50 -12.15
N ALA A 43 10.30 -2.09 -11.04
CA ALA A 43 10.70 -3.42 -10.55
C ALA A 43 9.66 -4.51 -10.86
N GLY A 44 8.80 -4.29 -11.85
CA GLY A 44 7.75 -5.26 -12.23
C GLY A 44 8.28 -6.62 -12.68
N ASP A 45 9.49 -6.67 -13.24
CA ASP A 45 10.16 -7.92 -13.66
C ASP A 45 10.70 -8.73 -12.48
N ASN A 46 10.86 -8.11 -11.32
CA ASN A 46 11.25 -8.77 -10.07
C ASN A 46 10.07 -9.47 -9.39
N LEU A 47 8.83 -9.21 -9.81
CA LEU A 47 7.65 -9.85 -9.24
C LEU A 47 7.59 -11.32 -9.67
N VAL A 48 7.62 -12.24 -8.72
CA VAL A 48 7.59 -13.70 -8.97
C VAL A 48 6.35 -14.38 -8.43
N GLY A 49 5.61 -13.71 -7.53
CA GLY A 49 4.33 -14.19 -7.03
C GLY A 49 3.46 -13.06 -6.53
N ALA A 50 2.14 -13.23 -6.65
CA ALA A 50 1.19 -12.25 -6.16
C ALA A 50 -0.16 -12.90 -5.81
N THR A 51 -0.99 -12.20 -5.04
CA THR A 51 -2.34 -12.72 -4.75
C THR A 51 -3.22 -12.75 -6.00
N ARG A 52 -4.34 -13.47 -5.95
CA ARG A 52 -5.37 -13.44 -7.01
C ARG A 52 -5.93 -12.05 -7.30
N TYR A 53 -5.87 -11.12 -6.34
CA TYR A 53 -6.37 -9.75 -6.49
C TYR A 53 -5.34 -8.80 -7.11
N CYS A 54 -4.05 -9.16 -7.08
CA CYS A 54 -2.97 -8.39 -7.69
C CYS A 54 -2.98 -8.55 -9.21
N THR A 55 -3.84 -7.78 -9.86
CA THR A 55 -4.17 -7.93 -11.30
C THR A 55 -3.75 -6.74 -12.16
N ARG A 56 -3.19 -5.69 -11.54
CA ARG A 56 -2.73 -4.46 -12.19
C ARG A 56 -1.25 -4.22 -11.94
N PRO A 57 -0.49 -3.76 -12.96
CA PRO A 57 -0.88 -3.75 -14.38
C PRO A 57 -1.13 -5.19 -14.90
N ALA A 58 -1.64 -5.37 -16.12
CA ALA A 58 -2.00 -6.69 -16.64
C ALA A 58 -0.85 -7.73 -16.57
N LYS A 59 0.40 -7.26 -16.70
CA LYS A 59 1.61 -8.07 -16.53
C LYS A 59 1.71 -8.72 -15.14
N ALA A 60 1.15 -8.09 -14.10
CA ALA A 60 1.09 -8.65 -12.76
C ALA A 60 0.28 -9.95 -12.69
N ARG A 61 -0.58 -10.27 -13.66
CA ARG A 61 -1.35 -11.53 -13.72
C ARG A 61 -0.49 -12.74 -14.12
N LEU A 62 0.67 -12.51 -14.71
CA LEU A 62 1.51 -13.56 -15.31
C LEU A 62 2.35 -14.32 -14.27
N VAL A 63 2.49 -13.77 -13.05
CA VAL A 63 3.29 -14.38 -11.99
C VAL A 63 2.50 -15.45 -11.23
N GLN A 64 3.19 -16.30 -10.47
CA GLN A 64 2.56 -17.34 -9.67
C GLN A 64 1.50 -16.77 -8.71
N ARG A 65 0.32 -17.40 -8.63
CA ARG A 65 -0.69 -17.05 -7.63
C ARG A 65 -0.35 -17.71 -6.29
N VAL A 66 -0.36 -16.92 -5.22
CA VAL A 66 -0.01 -17.39 -3.87
C VAL A 66 -1.17 -17.34 -2.86
N GLY A 67 -2.41 -17.32 -3.36
CA GLY A 67 -3.64 -17.21 -2.55
C GLY A 67 -4.27 -15.82 -2.63
N GLY A 68 -4.95 -15.42 -1.55
CA GLY A 68 -5.65 -14.15 -1.41
C GLY A 68 -5.32 -13.43 -0.11
N LEU A 69 -6.24 -12.60 0.37
CA LEU A 69 -6.03 -11.82 1.60
C LEU A 69 -6.03 -12.69 2.86
N LEU A 70 -6.91 -13.70 2.92
CA LEU A 70 -7.14 -14.53 4.11
C LEU A 70 -6.58 -15.96 3.99
N ASP A 71 -6.18 -16.34 2.78
CA ASP A 71 -5.83 -17.71 2.39
C ASP A 71 -4.49 -17.75 1.64
N VAL A 72 -3.50 -16.96 2.11
CA VAL A 72 -2.13 -17.00 1.56
C VAL A 72 -1.53 -18.40 1.77
N SER A 73 -1.07 -19.02 0.69
CA SER A 73 -0.39 -20.33 0.75
C SER A 73 1.10 -20.15 1.03
N VAL A 74 1.52 -20.53 2.24
CA VAL A 74 2.94 -20.49 2.66
C VAL A 74 3.82 -21.29 1.70
N GLU A 75 3.38 -22.48 1.30
CA GLU A 75 4.11 -23.34 0.37
C GLU A 75 4.26 -22.71 -1.01
N ALA A 76 3.20 -22.08 -1.53
CA ALA A 76 3.26 -21.37 -2.79
C ALA A 76 4.21 -20.17 -2.71
N VAL A 77 4.16 -19.39 -1.62
CA VAL A 77 5.10 -18.28 -1.40
C VAL A 77 6.53 -18.78 -1.37
N LEU A 78 6.85 -19.81 -0.58
CA LEU A 78 8.21 -20.36 -0.51
C LEU A 78 8.66 -21.02 -1.82
N GLY A 79 7.75 -21.67 -2.55
CA GLY A 79 8.01 -22.26 -3.87
C GLY A 79 8.39 -21.21 -4.92
N ALA A 80 7.88 -19.98 -4.77
CA ALA A 80 8.30 -18.83 -5.58
C ALA A 80 9.72 -18.32 -5.21
N ARG A 81 10.38 -18.90 -4.19
CA ARG A 81 11.73 -18.55 -3.74
C ARG A 81 11.94 -17.02 -3.60
N PRO A 82 11.12 -16.31 -2.82
CA PRO A 82 11.23 -14.86 -2.68
C PRO A 82 12.41 -14.47 -1.81
N ASP A 83 13.03 -13.35 -2.14
CA ASP A 83 13.93 -12.63 -1.24
C ASP A 83 13.14 -11.63 -0.39
N VAL A 84 12.07 -11.06 -0.96
CA VAL A 84 11.22 -10.05 -0.34
C VAL A 84 9.74 -10.45 -0.45
N VAL A 85 9.01 -10.35 0.66
CA VAL A 85 7.55 -10.46 0.68
C VAL A 85 6.96 -9.16 1.21
N ILE A 86 6.16 -8.51 0.38
CA ILE A 86 5.44 -7.28 0.72
C ILE A 86 4.00 -7.66 1.10
N GLY A 87 3.51 -7.15 2.23
CA GLY A 87 2.17 -7.47 2.71
C GLY A 87 1.64 -6.46 3.72
N SER A 88 0.34 -6.48 3.99
CA SER A 88 -0.21 -5.68 5.09
C SER A 88 0.23 -6.28 6.43
N ARG A 89 0.21 -5.50 7.52
CA ARG A 89 0.47 -6.06 8.87
C ARG A 89 -0.46 -7.22 9.22
N ALA A 90 -1.73 -7.11 8.81
CA ALA A 90 -2.73 -8.13 9.09
C ALA A 90 -2.39 -9.48 8.43
N VAL A 91 -1.71 -9.44 7.29
CA VAL A 91 -1.23 -10.64 6.58
C VAL A 91 0.13 -11.08 7.11
N LEU A 92 1.07 -10.16 7.29
CA LEU A 92 2.45 -10.44 7.74
C LEU A 92 2.56 -10.55 9.26
N GLN A 93 1.81 -11.48 9.84
CA GLN A 93 1.83 -11.79 11.26
C GLN A 93 1.64 -13.29 11.52
N GLY A 94 1.86 -13.70 12.78
CA GLY A 94 1.71 -15.09 13.22
C GLY A 94 2.55 -16.08 12.41
N ARG A 95 1.99 -17.26 12.16
CA ARG A 95 2.69 -18.39 11.55
C ARG A 95 3.28 -18.07 10.16
N LEU A 96 2.59 -17.29 9.33
CA LEU A 96 3.10 -16.93 8.00
C LEU A 96 4.40 -16.13 8.13
N ALA A 97 4.40 -15.10 8.99
CA ALA A 97 5.58 -14.26 9.20
C ALA A 97 6.75 -15.04 9.82
N GLU A 98 6.47 -15.92 10.79
CA GLU A 98 7.47 -16.77 11.43
C GLU A 98 8.16 -17.70 10.44
N VAL A 99 7.39 -18.42 9.61
CA VAL A 99 7.94 -19.35 8.63
C VAL A 99 8.76 -18.64 7.56
N LEU A 100 8.25 -17.53 7.01
CA LEU A 100 8.95 -16.78 5.98
C LEU A 100 10.24 -16.14 6.51
N SER A 101 10.20 -15.53 7.70
CA SER A 101 11.38 -14.95 8.33
C SER A 101 12.41 -16.02 8.69
N GLY A 102 11.96 -17.18 9.20
CA GLY A 102 12.82 -18.33 9.49
C GLY A 102 13.49 -18.91 8.24
N ALA A 103 12.86 -18.76 7.07
CA ALA A 103 13.46 -19.08 5.77
C ALA A 103 14.38 -17.98 5.22
N GLY A 104 14.61 -16.90 5.96
CA GLY A 104 15.49 -15.79 5.57
C GLY A 104 14.84 -14.78 4.62
N VAL A 105 13.52 -14.83 4.42
CA VAL A 105 12.79 -13.91 3.55
C VAL A 105 12.60 -12.56 4.25
N ARG A 106 12.93 -11.46 3.58
CA ARG A 106 12.70 -10.11 4.11
C ARG A 106 11.21 -9.76 4.02
N LEU A 107 10.59 -9.50 5.17
CA LEU A 107 9.19 -9.07 5.24
C LEU A 107 9.09 -7.54 5.22
N VAL A 108 8.21 -7.02 4.37
CA VAL A 108 7.98 -5.57 4.21
C VAL A 108 6.50 -5.29 4.52
N PRO A 109 6.17 -4.93 5.77
CA PRO A 109 4.83 -4.49 6.11
C PRO A 109 4.54 -3.12 5.47
N VAL A 110 3.35 -2.96 4.91
CA VAL A 110 2.87 -1.70 4.33
C VAL A 110 1.49 -1.32 4.83
N TRP A 111 1.19 -0.03 4.77
CA TRP A 111 -0.04 0.62 5.21
C TRP A 111 -0.59 1.51 4.11
N PHE A 112 -1.89 1.40 3.84
CA PHE A 112 -2.60 2.24 2.89
C PHE A 112 -3.99 2.59 3.44
N GLU A 113 -4.08 2.77 4.77
CA GLU A 113 -5.36 3.05 5.44
C GLU A 113 -5.64 4.56 5.49
N LYS A 114 -4.58 5.37 5.50
CA LYS A 114 -4.62 6.84 5.48
C LYS A 114 -3.70 7.42 4.42
N MET A 115 -3.92 8.68 4.05
CA MET A 115 -3.06 9.37 3.09
C MET A 115 -1.62 9.50 3.60
N GLY A 116 -1.46 9.69 4.92
CA GLY A 116 -0.15 9.74 5.58
C GLY A 116 0.67 8.45 5.46
N ASP A 117 0.04 7.31 5.18
CA ASP A 117 0.71 6.02 5.07
C ASP A 117 1.33 5.79 3.69
N VAL A 118 0.81 6.44 2.66
CA VAL A 118 1.15 6.19 1.25
C VAL A 118 2.63 6.42 0.99
N GLY A 119 3.15 7.59 1.36
CA GLY A 119 4.55 7.95 1.17
C GLY A 119 5.51 6.99 1.89
N PRO A 120 5.36 6.77 3.21
CA PRO A 120 6.15 5.80 3.96
C PRO A 120 6.11 4.39 3.37
N SER A 121 4.94 3.90 2.95
CA SER A 121 4.81 2.57 2.34
C SER A 121 5.49 2.47 0.98
N ILE A 122 5.37 3.49 0.13
CA ILE A 122 6.08 3.55 -1.16
C ILE A 122 7.59 3.53 -0.94
N LEU A 123 8.08 4.32 0.03
CA LEU A 123 9.49 4.38 0.37
C LEU A 123 10.01 3.04 0.92
N ALA A 124 9.27 2.41 1.84
CA ALA A 124 9.63 1.11 2.41
C ALA A 124 9.73 0.02 1.34
N ILE A 125 8.80 0.02 0.36
CA ILE A 125 8.87 -0.86 -0.81
C ILE A 125 10.14 -0.57 -1.61
N GLY A 126 10.42 0.70 -1.92
CA GLY A 126 11.59 1.09 -2.70
C GLY A 126 12.91 0.74 -2.05
N GLU A 127 13.05 0.94 -0.75
CA GLU A 127 14.25 0.53 0.00
C GLU A 127 14.42 -0.99 0.04
N ALA A 128 13.32 -1.74 0.08
CA ALA A 128 13.38 -3.19 0.08
C ALA A 128 13.80 -3.78 -1.27
N ILE A 129 13.46 -3.11 -2.36
CA ILE A 129 13.72 -3.58 -3.74
C ILE A 129 14.87 -2.84 -4.45
N GLY A 130 15.61 -1.99 -3.74
CA GLY A 130 16.73 -1.23 -4.30
C GLY A 130 16.33 -0.11 -5.26
N ARG A 131 15.14 0.46 -5.08
CA ARG A 131 14.51 1.51 -5.91
C ARG A 131 14.13 2.76 -5.10
N ARG A 132 15.00 3.14 -4.15
CA ARG A 132 14.73 4.28 -3.24
C ARG A 132 14.55 5.59 -4.01
N GLU A 133 15.35 5.84 -5.05
CA GLU A 133 15.26 7.08 -5.83
C GLU A 133 13.96 7.16 -6.63
N GLU A 134 13.56 6.06 -7.26
CA GLU A 134 12.29 5.93 -7.99
C GLU A 134 11.10 6.05 -7.03
N ALA A 135 11.17 5.48 -5.84
CA ALA A 135 10.16 5.65 -4.79
C ALA A 135 10.01 7.12 -4.38
N MET A 136 11.12 7.83 -4.12
CA MET A 136 11.08 9.26 -3.79
C MET A 136 10.55 10.10 -4.95
N ALA A 137 10.89 9.76 -6.19
CA ALA A 137 10.37 10.43 -7.38
C ALA A 137 8.86 10.23 -7.53
N LEU A 138 8.37 9.01 -7.31
CA LEU A 138 6.94 8.67 -7.31
C LEU A 138 6.18 9.46 -6.24
N ILE A 139 6.69 9.52 -5.01
CA ILE A 139 6.08 10.28 -3.92
C ILE A 139 5.98 11.77 -4.28
N ARG A 140 7.06 12.36 -4.81
CA ARG A 140 7.06 13.76 -5.25
C ARG A 140 6.05 14.03 -6.36
N ALA A 141 5.96 13.13 -7.34
CA ALA A 141 4.98 13.25 -8.42
C ALA A 141 3.55 13.24 -7.89
N MET A 142 3.23 12.30 -6.99
CA MET A 142 1.90 12.20 -6.37
C MET A 142 1.54 13.44 -5.55
N GLU A 143 2.47 13.97 -4.74
CA GLU A 143 2.23 15.20 -3.96
C GLU A 143 2.08 16.42 -4.88
N GLN A 144 2.84 16.50 -5.97
CA GLN A 144 2.69 17.57 -6.96
C GLN A 144 1.33 17.50 -7.67
N ASP A 145 0.87 16.31 -8.04
CA ASP A 145 -0.44 16.11 -8.66
C ASP A 145 -1.58 16.49 -7.70
N LEU A 146 -1.48 16.10 -6.43
CA LEU A 146 -2.44 16.52 -5.40
C LEU A 146 -2.47 18.05 -5.22
N ALA A 147 -1.30 18.69 -5.16
CA ALA A 147 -1.21 20.15 -5.05
C ALA A 147 -1.82 20.85 -6.28
N ASN A 148 -1.58 20.32 -7.48
CA ASN A 148 -2.16 20.84 -8.72
C ASN A 148 -3.69 20.71 -8.73
N LEU A 149 -4.22 19.57 -8.28
CA LEU A 149 -5.67 19.34 -8.15
C LEU A 149 -6.30 20.29 -7.13
N ALA A 150 -5.69 20.42 -5.95
CA ALA A 150 -6.14 21.34 -4.91
C ALA A 150 -6.15 22.80 -5.40
N GLY A 151 -5.10 23.23 -6.10
CA GLY A 151 -5.01 24.57 -6.68
C GLY A 151 -6.05 24.86 -7.77
N ARG A 152 -6.54 23.82 -8.47
CA ARG A 152 -7.66 23.93 -9.43
C ARG A 152 -9.00 24.03 -8.69
N ALA A 153 -9.23 23.17 -7.69
CA ALA A 153 -10.46 23.15 -6.92
C ALA A 153 -10.69 24.44 -6.12
N ALA A 154 -9.62 25.08 -5.63
CA ALA A 154 -9.68 26.36 -4.92
C ALA A 154 -10.22 27.53 -5.78
N ARG A 155 -10.30 27.36 -7.11
CA ARG A 155 -10.85 28.39 -8.04
C ARG A 155 -12.35 28.25 -8.27
N THR A 156 -12.98 27.24 -7.66
CA THR A 156 -14.41 26.96 -7.77
C THR A 156 -15.04 26.97 -6.37
N PRO A 157 -16.34 27.24 -6.23
CA PRO A 157 -17.03 27.06 -4.96
C PRO A 157 -16.82 25.63 -4.43
N PRO A 158 -16.68 25.44 -3.10
CA PRO A 158 -16.48 24.11 -2.53
C PRO A 158 -17.63 23.17 -2.92
N THR A 159 -17.30 22.10 -3.65
CA THR A 159 -18.28 21.06 -4.02
C THR A 159 -18.48 20.13 -2.84
N ARG A 160 -19.74 19.93 -2.44
CA ARG A 160 -20.19 19.02 -1.39
C ARG A 160 -20.31 17.61 -1.97
N VAL A 161 -19.48 16.69 -1.50
CA VAL A 161 -19.42 15.32 -2.00
C VAL A 161 -19.86 14.33 -0.94
N LEU A 162 -20.75 13.43 -1.33
CA LEU A 162 -20.98 12.16 -0.65
C LEU A 162 -20.29 11.05 -1.44
N PHE A 163 -19.26 10.43 -0.87
CA PHE A 163 -18.56 9.33 -1.51
C PHE A 163 -19.06 8.00 -0.97
N VAL A 164 -19.66 7.18 -1.83
CA VAL A 164 -20.24 5.87 -1.50
C VAL A 164 -19.20 4.78 -1.76
N VAL A 165 -18.98 3.91 -0.77
CA VAL A 165 -18.05 2.77 -0.86
C VAL A 165 -18.76 1.41 -0.76
N GLY A 166 -20.04 1.39 -0.41
CA GLY A 166 -20.88 0.20 -0.37
C GLY A 166 -22.36 0.55 -0.49
N LYS A 167 -23.16 -0.34 -1.08
CA LYS A 167 -24.59 -0.07 -1.39
C LYS A 167 -25.57 -0.82 -0.49
N ASN A 168 -25.20 -1.98 0.04
CA ASN A 168 -26.06 -2.83 0.87
C ASN A 168 -25.30 -3.42 2.07
N PRO A 169 -25.28 -2.75 3.23
CA PRO A 169 -25.88 -1.44 3.52
C PRO A 169 -25.14 -0.29 2.81
N LEU A 170 -25.77 0.89 2.74
CA LEU A 170 -25.13 2.09 2.20
C LEU A 170 -23.99 2.50 3.15
N VAL A 171 -22.75 2.44 2.68
CA VAL A 171 -21.54 2.83 3.43
C VAL A 171 -20.86 3.96 2.70
N VAL A 172 -20.47 5.00 3.42
CA VAL A 172 -19.87 6.21 2.86
C VAL A 172 -18.49 6.46 3.45
N ALA A 173 -17.66 7.27 2.79
CA ALA A 173 -16.36 7.66 3.29
C ALA A 173 -16.47 8.88 4.22
N GLY A 174 -16.19 8.71 5.51
CA GLY A 174 -16.10 9.80 6.47
C GLY A 174 -14.76 10.52 6.46
N PRO A 175 -14.63 11.67 7.16
CA PRO A 175 -13.40 12.48 7.17
C PRO A 175 -12.15 11.73 7.66
N GLY A 176 -12.32 10.76 8.57
CA GLY A 176 -11.23 9.93 9.09
C GLY A 176 -10.80 8.75 8.20
N SER A 177 -11.37 8.62 6.99
CA SER A 177 -10.96 7.61 6.01
C SER A 177 -9.91 8.13 5.05
N PHE A 178 -9.22 7.22 4.35
CA PHE A 178 -8.36 7.54 3.22
C PHE A 178 -9.03 8.50 2.21
N ILE A 179 -10.26 8.19 1.81
CA ILE A 179 -11.02 8.97 0.82
C ILE A 179 -11.41 10.32 1.41
N GLY A 180 -11.81 10.38 2.69
CA GLY A 180 -12.11 11.63 3.38
C GLY A 180 -10.89 12.57 3.45
N GLU A 181 -9.72 12.04 3.83
CA GLU A 181 -8.46 12.79 3.83
C GLU A 181 -8.09 13.28 2.42
N LEU A 182 -8.29 12.45 1.39
CA LEU A 182 -8.05 12.81 0.00
C LEU A 182 -8.97 13.95 -0.46
N LEU A 183 -10.28 13.88 -0.18
CA LEU A 183 -11.24 14.94 -0.48
C LEU A 183 -10.81 16.26 0.20
N GLY A 184 -10.45 16.20 1.48
CA GLY A 184 -9.96 17.36 2.23
C GLY A 184 -8.72 17.99 1.61
N ARG A 185 -7.73 17.18 1.22
CA ARG A 185 -6.51 17.67 0.53
C ARG A 185 -6.81 18.30 -0.83
N MET A 186 -7.82 17.82 -1.54
CA MET A 186 -8.24 18.39 -2.83
C MET A 186 -9.13 19.63 -2.67
N GLY A 187 -9.44 20.08 -1.45
CA GLY A 187 -10.34 21.22 -1.23
C GLY A 187 -11.82 20.90 -1.50
N VAL A 188 -12.18 19.62 -1.50
CA VAL A 188 -13.55 19.14 -1.70
C VAL A 188 -14.21 18.94 -0.34
N ALA A 189 -15.44 19.43 -0.18
CA ALA A 189 -16.17 19.33 1.09
C ALA A 189 -16.82 17.96 1.21
N ASN A 190 -16.42 17.16 2.20
CA ASN A 190 -17.12 15.93 2.55
C ASN A 190 -18.40 16.26 3.33
N VAL A 191 -19.56 15.75 2.90
CA VAL A 191 -20.83 15.99 3.59
C VAL A 191 -21.01 15.14 4.85
N VAL A 192 -20.16 14.13 5.05
CA VAL A 192 -20.12 13.32 6.26
C VAL A 192 -19.44 14.12 7.38
N PRO A 193 -20.09 14.33 8.54
CA PRO A 193 -19.52 15.07 9.66
C PRO A 193 -18.35 14.32 10.32
N ASP A 194 -17.50 15.10 11.01
CA ASP A 194 -16.41 14.57 11.82
C ASP A 194 -16.92 13.75 13.03
N GLY A 195 -16.00 12.99 13.65
CA GLY A 195 -16.26 12.24 14.89
C GLY A 195 -16.96 10.89 14.70
N LEU A 196 -17.29 10.51 13.45
CA LEU A 196 -17.77 9.18 13.10
C LEU A 196 -16.62 8.21 12.79
N THR A 197 -16.96 6.93 12.62
CA THR A 197 -16.00 5.94 12.11
C THR A 197 -15.54 6.31 10.70
N ALA A 198 -14.42 5.75 10.23
CA ALA A 198 -13.88 6.05 8.90
C ALA A 198 -14.88 5.75 7.77
N TYR A 199 -15.63 4.66 7.90
CA TYR A 199 -16.62 4.24 6.91
C TYR A 199 -17.98 3.97 7.60
N PRO A 200 -18.77 5.01 7.93
CA PRO A 200 -20.04 4.84 8.60
C PRO A 200 -21.12 4.34 7.63
N THR A 201 -22.09 3.59 8.15
CA THR A 201 -23.34 3.32 7.44
C THR A 201 -24.16 4.60 7.35
N TRP A 202 -24.78 4.84 6.20
CA TRP A 202 -25.59 6.02 5.90
C TRP A 202 -27.03 5.62 5.59
N SER A 203 -28.01 6.35 6.13
CA SER A 203 -29.42 6.18 5.76
C SER A 203 -29.80 7.12 4.61
N PHE A 204 -30.87 6.80 3.88
CA PHE A 204 -31.42 7.69 2.86
C PHE A 204 -31.83 9.05 3.44
N GLU A 205 -32.33 9.10 4.67
CA GLU A 205 -32.64 10.35 5.37
C GLU A 205 -31.39 11.19 5.62
N GLN A 206 -30.28 10.55 5.99
CA GLN A 206 -28.99 11.23 6.14
C GLN A 206 -28.46 11.73 4.80
N VAL A 207 -28.64 10.99 3.69
CA VAL A 207 -28.32 11.48 2.35
C VAL A 207 -29.07 12.78 2.06
N LEU A 208 -30.40 12.78 2.20
CA LEU A 208 -31.25 13.95 1.93
C LEU A 208 -30.90 15.14 2.83
N ARG A 209 -30.65 14.91 4.13
CA ARG A 209 -30.25 15.98 5.06
C ARG A 209 -28.85 16.52 4.78
N SER A 210 -27.96 15.67 4.27
CA SER A 210 -26.58 16.04 3.96
C SER A 210 -26.46 16.85 2.68
N ASP A 211 -27.50 16.89 1.84
CA ASP A 211 -27.63 17.73 0.62
C ASP A 211 -26.31 17.84 -0.17
N PRO A 212 -25.81 16.73 -0.74
CA PRO A 212 -24.58 16.74 -1.52
C PRO A 212 -24.82 17.32 -2.93
N ASP A 213 -23.87 18.11 -3.43
CA ASP A 213 -23.87 18.56 -4.82
C ASP A 213 -23.57 17.40 -5.78
N VAL A 214 -22.72 16.47 -5.33
CA VAL A 214 -22.28 15.32 -6.11
C VAL A 214 -22.26 14.06 -5.23
N VAL A 215 -22.82 12.98 -5.76
CA VAL A 215 -22.64 11.63 -5.21
C VAL A 215 -21.65 10.89 -6.08
N VAL A 216 -20.55 10.45 -5.48
CA VAL A 216 -19.54 9.62 -6.16
C VAL A 216 -19.74 8.17 -5.73
N ASP A 217 -20.07 7.30 -6.68
CA ASP A 217 -20.19 5.87 -6.44
C ASP A 217 -18.84 5.18 -6.72
N GLY A 218 -18.12 4.85 -5.65
CA GLY A 218 -16.90 4.06 -5.67
C GLY A 218 -17.09 2.65 -5.12
N ALA A 219 -18.34 2.19 -4.96
CA ALA A 219 -18.60 0.85 -4.46
C ALA A 219 -18.10 -0.19 -5.48
N VAL A 220 -17.24 -1.10 -5.02
CA VAL A 220 -16.81 -2.23 -5.84
C VAL A 220 -17.91 -3.29 -5.75
N GLU A 221 -18.59 -3.57 -6.87
CA GLU A 221 -19.46 -4.72 -6.95
C GLU A 221 -18.61 -5.99 -6.78
N ALA A 222 -18.95 -6.82 -5.79
CA ALA A 222 -18.39 -8.15 -5.72
C ALA A 222 -18.91 -8.89 -6.97
N GLU A 223 -18.04 -9.12 -7.95
CA GLU A 223 -18.33 -10.07 -9.02
C GLU A 223 -18.67 -11.41 -8.35
N GLY A 224 -19.94 -11.79 -8.43
CA GLY A 224 -20.44 -13.10 -8.02
C GLY A 224 -20.10 -14.17 -9.05
#